data_AF-A0A0N5B8G2-F1
#
_entry.id   AF-A0A0N5B8G2-F1
#
_cell.length_a   1.000
_cell.length_b   1.000
_cell.length_c   1.000
_cell.angle_alpha   90.00
_cell.angle_beta   90.00
_cell.angle_gamma   90.00
#
_symmetry.space_group_name_H-M   'P 1'
#
loop_
_entity.id
_entity.type
_entity.pdbx_description
1 polymer ?
#
loop_
_entity_poly.entity_id
_entity_poly.type
_entity_poly.pdbx_seq_one_letter_code
_entity_poly.pdbx_strand_id
1 'polypeptide(L)'
;MDSLKNEENTFKEPFPIENYIFRQPPGCADDTDSDDDEINSIINSKKDFDALERGRRSRSSSVCSVSSVIDDYIPEQWILKDFYLPDNIAMKRLGEVLNIIETVVTIGNTEKSNQIVNLESKVFNEDRLCIGVIYDVMGSISDPIYCLRFDTESRAHSVKAGQTLYIAESAKEFTETIFKEAFESMKVESECSDDDEF
;
A
#
# COMPACT_ATOMS: atom_id res chain seq x y z
N MET A 1 21.07 -35.82 40.33
CA MET A 1 21.76 -34.96 39.35
C MET A 1 21.51 -35.58 38.00
N ASP A 2 20.59 -35.11 37.15
CA ASP A 2 19.74 -33.92 37.18
C ASP A 2 18.45 -34.19 36.41
N SER A 3 17.39 -33.58 36.91
CA SER A 3 16.06 -33.53 36.30
C SER A 3 16.02 -32.39 35.28
N LEU A 4 15.51 -32.61 34.08
CA LEU A 4 14.88 -31.56 33.29
C LEU A 4 13.57 -32.07 32.69
N LYS A 5 12.50 -31.38 33.12
CA LYS A 5 11.11 -31.52 32.72
C LYS A 5 10.95 -30.94 31.31
N ASN A 6 10.28 -31.68 30.42
CA ASN A 6 9.77 -31.11 29.18
C ASN A 6 8.43 -30.45 29.46
N GLU A 7 8.33 -29.21 29.03
CA GLU A 7 7.25 -28.27 29.30
C GLU A 7 6.06 -28.53 28.39
N GLU A 8 4.89 -28.26 28.96
CA GLU A 8 3.59 -28.77 28.56
C GLU A 8 3.03 -28.04 27.33
N ASN A 9 2.56 -28.82 26.37
CA ASN A 9 1.65 -28.41 25.30
C ASN A 9 0.38 -27.79 25.92
N THR A 10 0.31 -26.47 25.99
CA THR A 10 -0.91 -25.77 26.42
C THR A 10 -1.69 -25.35 25.17
N PHE A 11 -2.47 -26.30 24.63
CA PHE A 11 -3.51 -26.04 23.64
C PHE A 11 -4.65 -25.29 24.36
N LYS A 12 -4.76 -23.98 24.14
CA LYS A 12 -5.88 -23.18 24.66
C LYS A 12 -7.13 -23.49 23.83
N GLU A 13 -8.13 -24.09 24.48
CA GLU A 13 -9.46 -24.29 23.91
C GLU A 13 -10.10 -22.94 23.51
N PRO A 14 -10.84 -22.87 22.39
CA PRO A 14 -11.56 -21.66 22.01
C PRO A 14 -12.72 -21.39 22.98
N PHE A 15 -12.84 -20.13 23.40
CA PHE A 15 -13.91 -19.67 24.28
C PHE A 15 -15.29 -19.85 23.62
N PRO A 16 -16.33 -20.25 24.38
CA PRO A 16 -17.69 -20.34 23.86
C PRO A 16 -18.26 -18.94 23.59
N ILE A 17 -18.79 -18.74 22.38
CA ILE A 17 -19.46 -17.52 21.95
C ILE A 17 -20.89 -17.57 22.50
N GLU A 18 -21.14 -16.93 23.63
CA GLU A 18 -22.50 -16.67 24.13
C GLU A 18 -22.94 -15.25 23.78
N ASN A 19 -23.88 -15.15 22.84
CA ASN A 19 -24.99 -14.19 22.72
C ASN A 19 -24.71 -12.71 23.08
N TYR A 20 -24.21 -11.94 22.11
CA TYR A 20 -24.39 -10.49 22.11
C TYR A 20 -25.72 -10.12 21.44
N ILE A 21 -26.72 -9.82 22.26
CA ILE A 21 -27.97 -9.18 21.84
C ILE A 21 -27.68 -7.72 21.48
N PHE A 22 -27.91 -7.35 20.23
CA PHE A 22 -27.83 -5.97 19.75
C PHE A 22 -28.99 -5.16 20.35
N ARG A 23 -28.72 -4.37 21.40
CA ARG A 23 -29.67 -3.35 21.88
C ARG A 23 -29.37 -2.03 21.19
N GLN A 24 -30.28 -1.59 20.33
CA GLN A 24 -30.30 -0.21 19.86
C GLN A 24 -30.50 0.74 21.06
N PRO A 25 -29.75 1.86 21.15
CA PRO A 25 -30.01 2.87 22.16
C PRO A 25 -31.31 3.62 21.83
N PRO A 26 -32.22 3.83 22.81
CA PRO A 26 -33.43 4.58 22.61
C PRO A 26 -33.17 6.09 22.67
N GLY A 27 -33.67 6.82 21.67
CA GLY A 27 -33.85 8.28 21.72
C GLY A 27 -33.10 9.06 20.66
N CYS A 28 -33.66 9.16 19.45
CA CYS A 28 -33.46 10.34 18.60
C CYS A 28 -34.75 11.15 18.68
N ALA A 29 -34.68 12.34 19.28
CA ALA A 29 -35.71 13.36 19.19
C ALA A 29 -35.09 14.59 18.52
N ASP A 30 -35.55 14.83 17.30
CA ASP A 30 -35.74 16.06 16.51
C ASP A 30 -34.99 17.38 16.79
N ASP A 31 -34.58 17.93 15.64
CA ASP A 31 -34.60 19.32 15.17
C ASP A 31 -33.76 20.41 15.86
N THR A 32 -32.73 20.86 15.14
CA THR A 32 -32.17 22.21 15.28
C THR A 32 -31.98 22.79 13.87
N ASP A 33 -32.96 23.55 13.43
CA ASP A 33 -32.85 24.46 12.30
C ASP A 33 -31.85 25.57 12.68
N SER A 34 -30.68 25.56 12.06
CA SER A 34 -29.66 26.59 12.23
C SER A 34 -29.85 27.64 11.12
N ASP A 35 -30.42 28.78 11.48
CA ASP A 35 -30.62 29.93 10.57
C ASP A 35 -29.27 30.59 10.22
N ASP A 36 -28.83 30.44 8.96
CA ASP A 36 -27.60 31.03 8.40
C ASP A 36 -27.82 32.50 7.94
N ASP A 37 -27.93 33.46 8.87
CA ASP A 37 -28.11 34.88 8.52
C ASP A 37 -26.83 35.76 8.55
N GLU A 38 -25.65 35.21 8.87
CA GLU A 38 -24.44 36.04 9.08
C GLU A 38 -23.67 36.44 7.80
N ILE A 39 -23.94 35.84 6.64
CA ILE A 39 -23.09 36.03 5.45
C ILE A 39 -23.40 37.36 4.72
N ASN A 40 -24.61 37.90 4.88
CA ASN A 40 -25.06 39.09 4.14
C ASN A 40 -24.49 40.42 4.68
N SER A 41 -23.96 40.44 5.91
CA SER A 41 -23.34 41.65 6.49
C SER A 41 -21.92 41.92 5.95
N ILE A 42 -21.23 40.87 5.47
CA ILE A 42 -19.86 40.96 4.93
C ILE A 42 -19.87 41.54 3.50
N ILE A 43 -20.94 41.30 2.74
CA ILE A 43 -21.02 41.73 1.33
C ILE A 43 -21.41 43.21 1.22
N ASN A 44 -22.24 43.71 2.15
CA ASN A 44 -22.73 45.09 2.13
C ASN A 44 -21.75 46.14 2.70
N SER A 45 -20.65 45.71 3.33
CA SER A 45 -19.61 46.62 3.84
C SER A 45 -18.48 46.87 2.84
N LYS A 46 -18.53 46.32 1.62
CA LYS A 46 -17.60 46.67 0.53
C LYS A 46 -18.06 47.94 -0.21
N LYS A 47 -18.08 49.06 0.50
CA LYS A 47 -17.89 50.39 -0.10
C LYS A 47 -16.81 51.10 0.70
N ASP A 48 -15.85 51.61 -0.05
CA ASP A 48 -14.73 52.46 0.37
C ASP A 48 -13.57 51.75 1.07
N PHE A 49 -12.56 51.37 0.27
CA PHE A 49 -11.19 51.37 0.75
C PHE A 49 -10.31 52.15 -0.24
N ASP A 50 -10.35 53.46 -0.04
CA ASP A 50 -9.32 54.39 -0.48
C ASP A 50 -8.01 54.08 0.27
N ALA A 51 -6.90 54.47 -0.36
CA ALA A 51 -5.54 54.20 0.08
C ALA A 51 -5.31 54.57 1.56
N LEU A 52 -4.67 53.67 2.32
CA LEU A 52 -3.66 54.00 3.33
C LEU A 52 -2.98 52.75 3.90
N GLU A 53 -1.71 52.65 3.53
CA GLU A 53 -0.58 51.96 4.16
C GLU A 53 -0.74 51.68 5.66
N ARG A 54 -0.63 50.40 6.06
CA ARG A 54 -0.16 49.98 7.39
C ARG A 54 0.03 48.45 7.52
N GLY A 55 1.27 48.05 7.77
CA GLY A 55 1.63 46.86 8.54
C GLY A 55 1.58 45.51 7.82
N ARG A 56 2.73 45.08 7.27
CA ARG A 56 2.96 43.68 6.91
C ARG A 56 2.87 42.80 8.15
N ARG A 57 1.74 42.11 8.33
CA ARG A 57 1.74 40.79 8.96
C ARG A 57 1.56 39.79 7.84
N SER A 58 2.68 39.25 7.37
CA SER A 58 2.70 38.03 6.55
C SER A 58 2.02 36.93 7.37
N ARG A 59 0.70 36.79 7.21
CA ARG A 59 0.02 35.54 7.48
C ARG A 59 0.31 34.66 6.28
N SER A 60 1.46 33.99 6.33
CA SER A 60 1.69 32.79 5.53
C SER A 60 0.70 31.73 6.04
N SER A 61 -0.55 31.81 5.61
CA SER A 61 -1.45 30.67 5.65
C SER A 61 -1.08 29.77 4.48
N SER A 62 0.10 29.17 4.54
CA SER A 62 0.30 27.89 3.90
C SER A 62 -0.43 26.90 4.80
N VAL A 63 -1.72 26.71 4.52
CA VAL A 63 -2.41 25.49 4.92
C VAL A 63 -1.63 24.35 4.28
N CYS A 64 -0.74 23.73 5.06
CA CYS A 64 -0.15 22.47 4.65
C CYS A 64 -1.30 21.47 4.63
N SER A 65 -1.69 21.04 3.44
CA SER A 65 -2.55 19.89 3.26
C SER A 65 -1.99 18.77 4.15
N VAL A 66 -2.86 18.13 4.94
CA VAL A 66 -2.50 17.05 5.87
C VAL A 66 -1.83 15.85 5.17
N SER A 67 -1.77 15.88 3.83
CA SER A 67 -1.12 14.92 2.94
C SER A 67 0.42 14.97 2.92
N SER A 68 1.08 15.92 3.58
CA SER A 68 2.55 16.04 3.56
C SER A 68 3.28 15.24 4.64
N VAL A 69 2.59 14.42 5.45
CA VAL A 69 3.18 13.73 6.64
C VAL A 69 3.11 12.20 6.53
N ILE A 70 2.75 11.66 5.37
CA ILE A 70 2.69 10.21 5.16
C ILE A 70 4.04 9.73 4.61
N ASP A 71 4.93 9.41 5.55
CA ASP A 71 6.06 8.48 5.47
C ASP A 71 7.21 8.73 4.48
N ASP A 72 8.18 9.51 4.97
CA ASP A 72 9.62 9.30 4.70
C ASP A 72 10.15 7.98 5.30
N TYR A 73 9.35 7.25 6.09
CA TYR A 73 9.77 6.01 6.72
C TYR A 73 9.70 4.85 5.73
N ILE A 74 10.87 4.45 5.22
CA ILE A 74 11.06 3.20 4.48
C ILE A 74 11.51 2.14 5.50
N PRO A 75 10.73 1.07 5.72
CA PRO A 75 11.16 -0.09 6.50
C PRO A 75 12.54 -0.58 6.06
N GLU A 76 13.44 -0.86 7.02
CA GLU A 76 14.81 -1.30 6.73
C GLU A 76 14.89 -2.53 5.81
N GLN A 77 13.87 -3.39 5.85
CA GLN A 77 13.76 -4.56 4.98
C GLN A 77 13.64 -4.24 3.48
N TRP A 78 13.17 -3.03 3.14
CA TRP A 78 13.07 -2.52 1.77
C TRP A 78 14.35 -1.77 1.36
N ILE A 79 15.14 -1.31 2.32
CA ILE A 79 16.46 -0.69 2.12
C ILE A 79 17.48 -1.78 1.81
N LEU A 80 17.67 -2.07 0.53
CA LEU A 80 18.58 -3.13 0.11
C LEU A 80 20.04 -2.70 0.04
N LYS A 81 20.94 -3.61 0.37
CA LYS A 81 22.35 -3.53 -0.01
C LYS A 81 22.53 -4.19 -1.37
N ASP A 82 23.38 -3.61 -2.21
CA ASP A 82 23.73 -4.20 -3.50
C ASP A 82 24.46 -5.53 -3.26
N PHE A 83 23.87 -6.64 -3.72
CA PHE A 83 24.48 -7.97 -3.67
C PHE A 83 24.17 -8.74 -4.95
N TYR A 84 25.01 -9.73 -5.26
CA TYR A 84 24.83 -10.59 -6.42
C TYR A 84 24.17 -11.91 -6.03
N LEU A 85 23.19 -12.35 -6.82
CA LEU A 85 22.59 -13.66 -6.68
C LEU A 85 23.61 -14.74 -7.10
N PRO A 86 23.85 -15.78 -6.30
CA PRO A 86 24.78 -16.85 -6.66
C PRO A 86 24.31 -17.63 -7.90
N ASP A 87 25.25 -18.10 -8.70
CA ASP A 87 24.98 -18.78 -9.98
C ASP A 87 24.23 -20.11 -9.85
N ASN A 88 24.19 -20.69 -8.65
CA ASN A 88 23.45 -21.92 -8.35
C ASN A 88 21.92 -21.72 -8.36
N ILE A 89 21.46 -20.47 -8.36
CA ILE A 89 20.03 -20.13 -8.34
C ILE A 89 19.59 -19.71 -9.74
N ALA A 90 18.49 -20.30 -10.21
CA ALA A 90 17.87 -19.94 -11.48
C ALA A 90 17.14 -18.60 -11.37
N MET A 91 17.14 -17.80 -12.44
CA MET A 91 16.39 -16.55 -12.50
C MET A 91 15.25 -16.67 -13.49
N LYS A 92 14.07 -16.20 -13.07
CA LYS A 92 12.87 -16.13 -13.90
C LYS A 92 12.56 -14.69 -14.24
N ARG A 93 12.13 -14.44 -15.49
CA ARG A 93 11.72 -13.10 -15.92
C ARG A 93 10.46 -12.66 -15.17
N LEU A 94 10.53 -11.46 -14.57
CA LEU A 94 9.41 -10.84 -13.86
C LEU A 94 8.57 -9.98 -14.81
N GLY A 95 9.22 -9.14 -15.60
CA GLY A 95 8.57 -8.14 -16.44
C GLY A 95 9.53 -7.06 -16.88
N GLU A 96 8.98 -5.93 -17.34
CA GLU A 96 9.71 -4.78 -17.83
C GLU A 96 9.40 -3.54 -16.99
N VAL A 97 10.40 -2.68 -16.80
CA VAL A 97 10.21 -1.39 -16.13
C VAL A 97 9.31 -0.50 -16.98
N LEU A 98 8.14 -0.14 -16.45
CA LEU A 98 7.19 0.75 -17.12
C LEU A 98 7.57 2.22 -16.90
N ASN A 99 7.60 2.64 -15.63
CA ASN A 99 7.83 4.03 -15.27
C ASN A 99 8.65 4.14 -13.98
N ILE A 100 9.37 5.26 -13.87
CA ILE A 100 10.21 5.62 -12.72
C ILE A 100 9.69 6.97 -12.22
N ILE A 101 9.12 6.99 -11.02
CA ILE A 101 8.51 8.16 -10.41
C ILE A 101 9.23 8.43 -9.08
N GLU A 102 10.03 9.50 -9.04
CA GLU A 102 10.84 9.88 -7.86
C GLU A 102 11.73 8.71 -7.39
N THR A 103 11.31 8.01 -6.34
CA THR A 103 12.00 6.88 -5.72
C THR A 103 11.33 5.54 -5.98
N VAL A 104 10.26 5.51 -6.78
CA VAL A 104 9.46 4.32 -7.07
C VAL A 104 9.63 3.89 -8.52
N VAL A 105 9.91 2.60 -8.72
CA VAL A 105 9.98 1.98 -10.04
C VAL A 105 8.83 1.00 -10.18
N THR A 106 8.06 1.15 -11.25
CA THR A 106 6.94 0.27 -11.57
C THR A 106 7.35 -0.72 -12.65
N ILE A 107 6.99 -1.97 -12.45
CA ILE A 107 7.27 -3.09 -13.34
C ILE A 107 5.93 -3.64 -13.80
N GLY A 108 5.78 -3.83 -15.09
CA GLY A 108 4.61 -4.47 -15.66
C GLY A 108 5.01 -5.28 -16.88
N ASN A 109 4.04 -5.53 -17.77
CA ASN A 109 4.24 -6.46 -18.89
C ASN A 109 4.76 -7.83 -18.38
N THR A 110 4.23 -8.26 -17.22
CA THR A 110 4.65 -9.49 -16.57
C THR A 110 4.21 -10.69 -17.40
N GLU A 111 5.08 -11.69 -17.50
CA GLU A 111 4.75 -12.90 -18.24
C GLU A 111 3.53 -13.59 -17.60
N LYS A 112 2.61 -14.07 -18.46
CA LYS A 112 1.42 -14.80 -18.03
C LYS A 112 1.83 -16.13 -17.40
N SER A 113 2.14 -16.09 -16.12
CA SER A 113 2.51 -17.25 -15.31
C SER A 113 1.40 -17.56 -14.30
N ASN A 114 1.27 -18.83 -13.90
CA ASN A 114 0.31 -19.24 -12.87
C ASN A 114 0.71 -18.80 -11.45
N GLN A 115 1.87 -18.15 -11.31
CA GLN A 115 2.42 -17.70 -10.05
C GLN A 115 2.51 -16.17 -10.05
N ILE A 116 2.07 -15.58 -8.95
CA ILE A 116 2.21 -14.15 -8.65
C ILE A 116 3.33 -14.03 -7.61
N VAL A 117 4.23 -13.07 -7.82
CA VAL A 117 5.29 -12.80 -6.85
C VAL A 117 4.72 -12.07 -5.64
N ASN A 118 5.08 -12.52 -4.44
CA ASN A 118 4.65 -11.92 -3.19
C ASN A 118 5.44 -10.63 -2.89
N LEU A 119 4.92 -9.83 -1.96
CA LEU A 119 5.63 -8.72 -1.34
C LEU A 119 6.96 -9.19 -0.73
N GLU A 120 7.87 -8.24 -0.52
CA GLU A 120 9.19 -8.46 0.09
C GLU A 120 10.16 -9.33 -0.74
N SER A 121 9.73 -9.77 -1.92
CA SER A 121 10.57 -10.48 -2.87
C SER A 121 11.63 -9.56 -3.48
N LYS A 122 12.85 -10.10 -3.63
CA LYS A 122 14.00 -9.40 -4.20
C LYS A 122 14.00 -9.50 -5.72
N VAL A 123 14.30 -8.38 -6.38
CA VAL A 123 14.33 -8.24 -7.84
C VAL A 123 15.76 -8.00 -8.29
N PHE A 124 16.12 -8.66 -9.38
CA PHE A 124 17.47 -8.74 -9.93
C PHE A 124 17.53 -8.22 -11.37
N ASN A 125 18.70 -7.77 -11.76
CA ASN A 125 19.02 -7.47 -13.16
C ASN A 125 19.45 -8.73 -13.94
N GLU A 126 19.63 -8.58 -15.25
CA GLU A 126 20.30 -9.57 -16.12
C GLU A 126 21.67 -10.00 -15.57
N ASP A 127 22.40 -9.06 -14.95
CA ASP A 127 23.71 -9.27 -14.32
C ASP A 127 23.65 -9.99 -12.95
N ARG A 128 22.50 -10.53 -12.54
CA ARG A 128 22.26 -11.11 -11.20
C ARG A 128 22.43 -10.13 -10.04
N LEU A 129 22.53 -8.83 -10.31
CA LEU A 129 22.61 -7.78 -9.28
C LEU A 129 21.22 -7.52 -8.69
N CYS A 130 21.12 -7.53 -7.36
CA CYS A 130 19.90 -7.16 -6.65
C CYS A 130 19.66 -5.65 -6.78
N ILE A 131 18.53 -5.28 -7.38
CA ILE A 131 18.16 -3.89 -7.65
C ILE A 131 17.25 -3.36 -6.54
N GLY A 132 16.27 -4.15 -6.11
CA GLY A 132 15.17 -3.66 -5.29
C GLY A 132 14.33 -4.75 -4.64
N VAL A 133 13.43 -4.34 -3.76
CA VAL A 133 12.42 -5.19 -3.13
C VAL A 133 11.05 -4.76 -3.62
N ILE A 134 10.18 -5.72 -3.90
CA ILE A 134 8.77 -5.46 -4.16
C ILE A 134 8.13 -5.00 -2.85
N TYR A 135 7.70 -3.75 -2.79
CA TYR A 135 7.00 -3.21 -1.61
C TYR A 135 5.48 -3.19 -1.80
N ASP A 136 5.02 -3.21 -3.05
CA ASP A 136 3.59 -3.20 -3.37
C ASP A 136 3.30 -3.96 -4.68
N VAL A 137 2.09 -4.52 -4.77
CA VAL A 137 1.56 -5.18 -5.97
C VAL A 137 0.20 -4.58 -6.29
N MET A 138 0.14 -3.90 -7.43
CA MET A 138 -1.06 -3.26 -7.96
C MET A 138 -1.59 -4.04 -9.18
N GLY A 139 -2.74 -3.64 -9.70
CA GLY A 139 -3.30 -4.24 -10.92
C GLY A 139 -4.17 -5.48 -10.68
N SER A 140 -4.51 -6.17 -11.76
CA SER A 140 -5.35 -7.36 -11.68
C SER A 140 -4.51 -8.60 -11.40
N ILE A 141 -5.11 -9.66 -10.88
CA ILE A 141 -4.44 -10.96 -10.68
C ILE A 141 -3.89 -11.50 -12.02
N SER A 142 -4.57 -11.18 -13.14
CA SER A 142 -4.13 -11.57 -14.48
C SER A 142 -2.95 -10.76 -15.01
N ASP A 143 -2.88 -9.49 -14.64
CA ASP A 143 -1.86 -8.52 -15.06
C ASP A 143 -1.42 -7.66 -13.85
N PRO A 144 -0.56 -8.21 -12.99
CA PRO A 144 -0.05 -7.50 -11.83
C PRO A 144 1.02 -6.49 -12.24
N ILE A 145 1.04 -5.36 -11.53
CA ILE A 145 2.04 -4.30 -11.63
C ILE A 145 2.80 -4.28 -10.32
N TYR A 146 4.10 -4.55 -10.37
CA TYR A 146 4.95 -4.58 -9.19
C TYR A 146 5.62 -3.23 -8.96
N CYS A 147 5.71 -2.81 -7.71
CA CYS A 147 6.35 -1.55 -7.34
C CYS A 147 7.59 -1.82 -6.49
N LEU A 148 8.71 -1.21 -6.87
CA LEU A 148 9.96 -1.19 -6.11
C LEU A 148 10.13 0.19 -5.49
N ARG A 149 10.57 0.25 -4.24
CA ARG A 149 10.90 1.50 -3.55
C ARG A 149 12.39 1.56 -3.29
N PHE A 150 12.98 2.71 -3.59
CA PHE A 150 14.39 3.00 -3.41
C PHE A 150 14.58 4.07 -2.34
N ASP A 151 15.75 4.09 -1.72
CA ASP A 151 16.08 5.11 -0.72
C ASP A 151 16.34 6.48 -1.35
N THR A 152 16.82 6.47 -2.60
CA THR A 152 17.22 7.69 -3.32
C THR A 152 16.81 7.62 -4.78
N GLU A 153 16.45 8.78 -5.34
CA GLU A 153 16.08 8.90 -6.76
C GLU A 153 17.24 8.50 -7.69
N SER A 154 18.49 8.79 -7.29
CA SER A 154 19.69 8.38 -8.02
C SER A 154 19.73 6.86 -8.23
N ARG A 155 19.34 6.09 -7.20
CA ARG A 155 19.27 4.63 -7.29
C ARG A 155 18.07 4.17 -8.10
N ALA A 156 16.92 4.84 -8.00
CA ALA A 156 15.76 4.55 -8.86
C ALA A 156 16.07 4.80 -10.35
N HIS A 157 16.89 5.82 -10.66
CA HIS A 157 17.35 6.10 -12.02
C HIS A 157 18.51 5.20 -12.50
N SER A 158 19.02 4.29 -11.66
CA SER A 158 20.01 3.30 -12.09
C SER A 158 19.40 2.26 -13.05
N VAL A 159 18.09 2.05 -12.95
CA VAL A 159 17.29 1.21 -13.85
C VAL A 159 16.71 2.07 -14.97
N LYS A 160 16.52 1.48 -16.15
CA LYS A 160 15.94 2.18 -17.31
C LYS A 160 14.53 1.68 -17.61
N ALA A 161 13.66 2.58 -18.05
CA ALA A 161 12.37 2.19 -18.63
C ALA A 161 12.59 1.24 -19.82
N GLY A 162 11.80 0.17 -19.87
CA GLY A 162 11.93 -0.93 -20.84
C GLY A 162 12.98 -1.99 -20.48
N GLN A 163 13.74 -1.83 -19.39
CA GLN A 163 14.68 -2.86 -18.93
C GLN A 163 13.91 -4.07 -18.38
N THR A 164 14.36 -5.27 -18.75
CA THR A 164 13.79 -6.52 -18.22
C THR A 164 14.37 -6.83 -16.85
N LEU A 165 13.49 -7.15 -15.91
CA LEU A 165 13.86 -7.50 -14.54
C LEU A 165 13.53 -8.96 -14.23
N TYR A 166 14.24 -9.51 -13.26
CA TYR A 166 14.25 -10.94 -12.93
C TYR A 166 14.01 -11.17 -11.44
N ILE A 167 13.53 -12.37 -11.11
CA ILE A 167 13.38 -12.86 -9.75
C ILE A 167 14.14 -14.17 -9.58
N ALA A 168 14.51 -14.48 -8.34
CA ALA A 168 15.19 -15.73 -8.01
C ALA A 168 14.15 -16.87 -7.93
N GLU A 169 14.24 -17.83 -8.84
CA GLU A 169 13.45 -19.05 -8.80
C GLU A 169 14.12 -20.06 -7.85
N SER A 170 13.32 -20.81 -7.09
CA SER A 170 13.79 -21.88 -6.18
C SER A 170 14.49 -21.44 -4.89
N ALA A 171 14.46 -20.16 -4.53
CA ALA A 171 15.02 -19.69 -3.25
C ALA A 171 13.98 -18.90 -2.43
N LYS A 172 13.38 -19.58 -1.45
CA LYS A 172 12.37 -18.98 -0.55
C LYS A 172 12.93 -17.83 0.29
N GLU A 173 14.24 -17.77 0.46
CA GLU A 173 14.95 -16.68 1.14
C GLU A 173 14.95 -15.37 0.34
N PHE A 174 14.76 -15.42 -0.99
CA PHE A 174 14.80 -14.25 -1.87
C PHE A 174 13.47 -13.94 -2.54
N THR A 175 12.63 -14.95 -2.79
CA THR A 175 11.36 -14.76 -3.51
C THR A 175 10.32 -15.74 -3.00
N GLU A 176 9.16 -15.22 -2.63
CA GLU A 176 7.97 -16.03 -2.36
C GLU A 176 6.94 -15.82 -3.47
N THR A 177 6.26 -16.90 -3.89
CA THR A 177 5.25 -16.84 -4.95
C THR A 177 3.96 -17.48 -4.48
N ILE A 178 2.83 -16.91 -4.92
CA ILE A 178 1.48 -17.37 -4.61
C ILE A 178 0.85 -17.88 -5.91
N PHE A 179 0.19 -19.03 -5.85
CA PHE A 179 -0.49 -19.62 -7.01
C PHE A 179 -1.81 -18.90 -7.30
N LYS A 180 -2.07 -18.59 -8.57
CA LYS A 180 -3.30 -17.91 -9.01
C LYS A 180 -4.58 -18.67 -8.66
N GLU A 181 -4.51 -20.00 -8.66
CA GLU A 181 -5.62 -20.89 -8.29
C GLU A 181 -6.16 -20.61 -6.88
N ALA A 182 -5.31 -20.17 -5.95
CA ALA A 182 -5.72 -19.82 -4.59
C ALA A 182 -6.70 -18.63 -4.56
N PHE A 183 -6.67 -17.76 -5.57
CA PHE A 183 -7.55 -16.61 -5.68
C PHE A 183 -8.84 -16.94 -6.46
N GLU A 184 -8.79 -17.87 -7.42
CA GLU A 184 -9.96 -18.27 -8.20
C GLU A 184 -11.01 -18.99 -7.35
N SER A 185 -10.58 -19.73 -6.32
CA SER A 185 -11.48 -20.42 -5.39
C SER A 185 -12.21 -19.50 -4.39
N MET A 186 -11.82 -18.22 -4.28
CA MET A 186 -12.42 -17.26 -3.34
C MET A 186 -13.40 -16.29 -4.03
N LYS A 187 -14.02 -16.72 -5.14
CA LYS A 187 -15.14 -16.00 -5.72
C LYS A 187 -16.35 -16.16 -4.79
N VAL A 188 -16.60 -15.17 -3.94
CA VAL A 188 -17.84 -15.08 -3.16
C VAL A 188 -18.99 -14.97 -4.17
N GLU A 189 -19.89 -15.95 -4.17
CA GLU A 189 -21.17 -15.84 -4.83
C GLU A 189 -21.97 -14.75 -4.12
N SER A 190 -22.03 -13.56 -4.72
CA SER A 190 -22.95 -12.51 -4.28
C SER A 190 -24.35 -12.84 -4.82
N GLU A 191 -25.10 -13.65 -4.08
CA GLU A 191 -26.56 -13.65 -4.19
C GLU A 191 -27.08 -12.33 -3.59
N CYS A 192 -27.18 -11.28 -4.42
CA CYS A 192 -28.05 -10.15 -4.11
C CYS A 192 -29.47 -10.60 -4.46
N SER A 193 -30.19 -11.14 -3.47
CA SER A 193 -31.64 -11.32 -3.59
C SER A 193 -32.30 -9.95 -3.53
N ASP A 194 -32.65 -9.42 -4.71
CA ASP A 194 -33.59 -8.32 -4.87
C ASP A 194 -34.99 -8.79 -4.46
N ASP A 195 -35.27 -8.84 -3.15
CA ASP A 195 -36.62 -9.00 -2.62
C ASP A 195 -37.33 -7.63 -2.62
N ASP A 196 -37.66 -7.14 -3.83
CA ASP A 196 -38.66 -6.09 -4.02
C ASP A 196 -40.04 -6.74 -4.13
N GLU A 197 -40.71 -6.97 -3.00
CA GLU A 197 -42.14 -7.32 -2.96
C GLU A 197 -42.95 -6.13 -2.43
N PHE A 198 -43.74 -5.52 -3.33
CA PHE A 198 -44.72 -4.45 -3.08
C PHE A 198 -46.12 -5.02 -2.80
#